data_AF-A0A3S4S3Y2-F1
#
_entry.id   AF-A0A3S4S3Y2-F1
#
_cell.length_a   1.000
_cell.length_b   1.000
_cell.length_c   1.000
_cell.angle_alpha   90.00
_cell.angle_beta   90.00
_cell.angle_gamma   90.00
#
_symmetry.space_group_name_H-M   'P 1'
#
loop_
_entity.id
_entity.type
_entity.pdbx_description
1 polymer ?
#
loop_
_entity_poly.entity_id
_entity_poly.type
_entity_poly.pdbx_seq_one_letter_code
_entity_poly.pdbx_strand_id
1 'polypeptide(L)'
;MSSALLLAACEGKPHLDGSEMTDAETRTQVVDPAKRLVHAVDLQLRGADFRYASCTDQGFAPFRGRVGMGFTFPAGVNHRTYVEQIVAAMQADGWADESPKDKHHYGRTLHLGRVMAIVTPNPDHPDYGYVEILGECRNAGDHRITKDRGADEQDVRAELTR
;
A
#
# COMPACT_ATOMS: atom_id res chain seq x y z
N MET A 1 16.51 -34.66 -40.60
CA MET A 1 16.15 -33.29 -40.98
C MET A 1 15.17 -32.77 -39.93
N SER A 2 15.57 -31.73 -39.22
CA SER A 2 14.78 -31.03 -38.20
C SER A 2 13.49 -30.44 -38.77
N SER A 3 12.43 -30.42 -37.97
CA SER A 3 11.50 -29.28 -37.94
C SER A 3 10.78 -29.18 -36.61
N ALA A 4 11.33 -28.26 -35.82
CA ALA A 4 10.75 -27.41 -34.78
C ALA A 4 9.33 -27.72 -34.28
N LEU A 5 9.28 -28.11 -33.01
CA LEU A 5 8.15 -27.86 -32.11
C LEU A 5 8.07 -26.33 -31.90
N LEU A 6 7.04 -25.68 -32.46
CA LEU A 6 6.69 -24.32 -32.04
C LEU A 6 6.13 -24.41 -30.61
N LEU A 7 6.94 -24.07 -29.61
CA LEU A 7 6.41 -23.61 -28.33
C LEU A 7 5.78 -22.23 -28.59
N ALA A 8 4.47 -22.22 -28.82
CA ALA A 8 3.70 -21.01 -28.61
C ALA A 8 3.85 -20.65 -27.12
N ALA A 9 4.55 -19.56 -26.83
CA ALA A 9 4.48 -18.93 -25.53
C ALA A 9 3.01 -18.54 -25.33
N CYS A 10 2.35 -19.12 -24.34
CA CYS A 10 1.09 -18.61 -23.85
C CYS A 10 1.40 -17.24 -23.22
N GLU A 11 1.36 -16.18 -24.01
CA GLU A 11 1.24 -14.79 -23.52
C GLU A 11 -0.16 -14.64 -22.92
N GLY A 12 -0.38 -15.28 -21.78
CA GLY A 12 -1.61 -15.17 -21.02
C GLY A 12 -1.71 -13.76 -20.48
N LYS A 13 -2.77 -13.03 -20.86
CA LYS A 13 -3.14 -11.78 -20.18
C LYS A 13 -3.14 -12.04 -18.67
N PRO A 14 -2.57 -11.13 -17.85
CA PRO A 14 -2.61 -11.28 -16.40
C PRO A 14 -4.08 -11.45 -15.97
N HIS A 15 -4.33 -12.40 -15.07
CA HIS A 15 -5.66 -12.58 -14.49
C HIS A 15 -5.92 -11.37 -13.58
N LEU A 16 -6.71 -10.42 -14.09
CA LEU A 16 -7.11 -9.23 -13.35
C LEU A 16 -8.41 -9.51 -12.61
N ASP A 17 -8.45 -9.14 -11.33
CA ASP A 17 -9.68 -9.19 -10.54
C ASP A 17 -10.60 -8.00 -10.88
N GLY A 18 -11.01 -7.84 -12.13
CA GLY A 18 -11.87 -6.75 -12.59
C GLY A 18 -11.28 -5.96 -13.77
N SER A 19 -11.84 -4.77 -14.04
CA SER A 19 -11.36 -3.93 -15.15
C SER A 19 -9.94 -3.44 -14.90
N GLU A 20 -9.13 -3.46 -15.94
CA GLU A 20 -7.76 -2.95 -15.91
C GLU A 20 -7.72 -1.49 -15.44
N MET A 21 -6.75 -1.16 -14.60
CA MET A 21 -6.45 0.19 -14.13
C MET A 21 -5.20 0.70 -14.82
N THR A 22 -5.26 1.95 -15.24
CA THR A 22 -4.09 2.71 -15.66
C THR A 22 -3.14 2.96 -14.49
N ASP A 23 -1.90 3.31 -14.79
CA ASP A 23 -0.89 3.78 -13.83
C ASP A 23 -1.42 4.93 -12.95
N ALA A 24 -2.06 5.91 -13.58
CA ALA A 24 -2.64 7.05 -12.87
C ALA A 24 -3.74 6.62 -11.88
N GLU A 25 -4.69 5.78 -12.31
CA GLU A 25 -5.74 5.27 -11.43
C GLU A 25 -5.16 4.43 -10.29
N THR A 26 -4.14 3.61 -10.59
CA THR A 26 -3.46 2.74 -9.62
C THR A 26 -2.77 3.55 -8.53
N ARG A 27 -2.13 4.66 -8.91
CA ARG A 27 -1.50 5.59 -7.97
C ARG A 27 -2.53 6.36 -7.17
N THR A 28 -3.51 6.98 -7.82
CA THR A 28 -4.57 7.77 -7.18
C THR A 28 -5.33 6.97 -6.14
N GLN A 29 -5.61 5.69 -6.42
CA GLN A 29 -6.31 4.80 -5.50
C GLN A 29 -5.67 4.68 -4.10
N VAL A 30 -4.35 4.83 -3.98
CA VAL A 30 -3.62 4.72 -2.71
C VAL A 30 -3.09 6.05 -2.18
N VAL A 31 -2.73 6.98 -3.07
CA VAL A 31 -2.18 8.29 -2.68
C VAL A 31 -3.27 9.21 -2.11
N ASP A 32 -4.48 9.21 -2.69
CA ASP A 32 -5.57 10.05 -2.20
C ASP A 32 -6.05 9.67 -0.79
N PRO A 33 -6.30 8.40 -0.44
CA PRO A 33 -6.60 8.05 0.93
C PRO A 33 -5.42 8.30 1.89
N ALA A 34 -4.17 8.13 1.43
CA ALA A 34 -3.00 8.46 2.25
C ALA A 34 -2.97 9.94 2.63
N LYS A 35 -3.23 10.84 1.67
CA LYS A 35 -3.41 12.29 1.93
C LYS A 35 -4.48 12.54 2.98
N ARG A 36 -5.68 11.98 2.77
CA ARG A 36 -6.81 12.19 3.70
C ARG A 36 -6.46 11.75 5.11
N LEU A 37 -5.79 10.60 5.27
CA LEU A 37 -5.33 10.14 6.58
C LEU A 37 -4.32 11.13 7.20
N VAL A 38 -3.30 11.54 6.45
CA VAL A 38 -2.27 12.48 6.94
C VAL A 38 -2.90 13.76 7.47
N HIS A 39 -3.87 14.33 6.75
CA HIS A 39 -4.57 15.52 7.19
C HIS A 39 -5.56 15.27 8.34
N ALA A 40 -6.21 14.11 8.39
CA ALA A 40 -7.23 13.81 9.41
C ALA A 40 -6.63 13.69 10.83
N VAL A 41 -5.38 13.23 10.94
CA VAL A 41 -4.71 13.03 12.24
C VAL A 41 -3.44 13.85 12.43
N ASP A 42 -3.14 14.78 11.51
CA ASP A 42 -1.88 15.53 11.46
C ASP A 42 -0.67 14.59 11.60
N LEU A 43 -0.64 13.56 10.75
CA LEU A 43 0.30 12.46 10.89
C LEU A 43 1.74 12.98 10.74
N GLN A 44 2.54 12.85 11.80
CA GLN A 44 3.94 13.29 11.81
C GLN A 44 4.83 12.37 10.96
N LEU A 45 4.81 12.56 9.64
CA LEU A 45 5.55 11.74 8.69
C LEU A 45 7.07 11.91 8.88
N ARG A 46 7.76 10.77 8.99
CA ARG A 46 9.22 10.65 8.86
C ARG A 46 9.64 10.48 7.40
N GLY A 47 8.83 9.76 6.64
CA GLY A 47 9.03 9.45 5.23
C GLY A 47 7.75 8.87 4.64
N ALA A 48 7.57 9.00 3.33
CA ALA A 48 6.52 8.32 2.62
C ALA A 48 6.94 7.99 1.17
N ASP A 49 6.65 6.77 0.74
CA ASP A 49 6.99 6.27 -0.58
C ASP A 49 5.73 5.78 -1.31
N PHE A 50 5.72 5.92 -2.64
CA PHE A 50 4.82 5.23 -3.54
C PHE A 50 5.63 4.30 -4.45
N ARG A 51 5.11 3.09 -4.71
CA ARG A 51 5.63 2.19 -5.73
C ARG A 51 4.54 1.30 -6.32
N TYR A 52 4.79 0.79 -7.52
CA TYR A 52 4.04 -0.35 -8.06
C TYR A 52 4.58 -1.65 -7.44
N ALA A 53 3.72 -2.38 -6.74
CA ALA A 53 4.06 -3.66 -6.14
C ALA A 53 3.41 -4.80 -6.94
N SER A 54 4.22 -5.78 -7.35
CA SER A 54 3.70 -7.01 -7.95
C SER A 54 2.77 -7.72 -6.97
N CYS A 55 1.63 -8.19 -7.46
CA CYS A 55 0.73 -9.04 -6.69
C CYS A 55 1.13 -10.52 -6.73
N THR A 56 2.14 -10.87 -7.52
CA THR A 56 2.65 -12.23 -7.69
C THR A 56 4.06 -12.35 -7.11
N ASP A 57 4.40 -13.54 -6.62
CA ASP A 57 5.76 -13.85 -6.13
C ASP A 57 6.83 -13.80 -7.23
N GLN A 58 6.40 -13.84 -8.50
CA GLN A 58 7.29 -13.81 -9.67
C GLN A 58 7.66 -12.38 -10.09
N GLY A 59 7.07 -11.35 -9.47
CA GLY A 59 7.33 -9.96 -9.82
C GLY A 59 6.65 -9.47 -11.10
N PHE A 60 5.74 -10.25 -11.69
CA PHE A 60 4.99 -9.87 -12.89
C PHE A 60 3.61 -9.31 -12.55
N ALA A 61 3.00 -8.67 -13.55
CA ALA A 61 1.62 -8.24 -13.51
C ALA A 61 0.67 -9.38 -13.04
N PRO A 62 -0.43 -9.04 -12.33
CA PRO A 62 -0.87 -7.68 -12.05
C PRO A 62 -0.06 -6.97 -10.97
N PHE A 63 0.08 -5.65 -11.13
CA PHE A 63 0.62 -4.75 -10.12
C PHE A 63 -0.52 -4.05 -9.37
N ARG A 64 -0.20 -3.61 -8.15
CA ARG A 64 -1.01 -2.70 -7.34
C ARG A 64 -0.21 -1.46 -6.98
N GLY A 65 -0.89 -0.37 -6.67
CA GLY A 65 -0.26 0.76 -6.00
C GLY A 65 0.03 0.39 -4.54
N ARG A 66 1.17 0.84 -4.02
CA ARG A 66 1.50 0.76 -2.60
C ARG A 66 1.99 2.12 -2.13
N VAL A 67 1.42 2.63 -1.05
CA VAL A 67 1.97 3.76 -0.29
C VAL A 67 2.47 3.25 1.05
N GLY A 68 3.75 3.48 1.34
CA GLY A 68 4.34 3.31 2.66
C GLY A 68 4.47 4.66 3.36
N MET A 69 4.10 4.73 4.64
CA MET A 69 4.26 5.92 5.48
C MET A 69 4.90 5.53 6.81
N GLY A 70 6.07 6.07 7.10
CA GLY A 70 6.65 6.02 8.45
C GLY A 70 6.24 7.27 9.22
N PHE A 71 5.74 7.12 10.45
CA PHE A 71 5.31 8.24 11.29
C PHE A 71 5.89 8.17 12.70
N THR A 72 6.10 9.32 13.33
CA THR A 72 6.54 9.42 14.72
C THR A 72 5.34 9.46 15.66
N PHE A 73 5.40 8.76 16.79
CA PHE A 73 4.41 8.93 17.86
C PHE A 73 4.62 10.28 18.56
N PRO A 74 3.57 11.09 18.77
CA PRO A 74 3.71 12.33 19.52
C PRO A 74 4.24 12.10 20.94
N ALA A 75 5.15 12.96 21.39
CA ALA A 75 5.78 12.84 22.70
C ALA A 75 4.73 12.84 23.82
N GLY A 76 4.85 11.90 24.77
CA GLY A 76 3.95 11.77 25.91
C GLY A 76 2.58 11.14 25.60
N VAL A 77 2.30 10.79 24.34
CA VAL A 77 1.07 10.08 23.97
C VAL A 77 1.28 8.57 24.06
N ASN A 78 0.32 7.87 24.64
CA ASN A 78 0.34 6.41 24.68
C ASN A 78 0.16 5.84 23.26
N HIS A 79 1.10 5.01 22.79
CA HIS A 79 1.13 4.53 21.40
C HIS A 79 -0.12 3.76 21.00
N ARG A 80 -0.66 2.92 21.90
CA ARG A 80 -1.92 2.21 21.65
C ARG A 80 -3.07 3.19 21.43
N THR A 81 -3.18 4.19 22.29
CA THR A 81 -4.22 5.24 22.17
C THR A 81 -4.07 6.00 20.85
N TYR A 82 -2.84 6.29 20.41
CA TYR A 82 -2.59 6.94 19.14
C TYR A 82 -2.96 6.04 17.94
N VAL A 83 -2.68 4.74 17.99
CA VAL A 83 -3.12 3.79 16.97
C VAL A 83 -4.66 3.73 16.90
N GLU A 84 -5.35 3.69 18.05
CA GLU A 84 -6.83 3.75 18.05
C GLU A 84 -7.36 5.06 17.45
N GLN A 85 -6.66 6.18 17.65
CA GLN A 85 -7.01 7.46 17.03
C GLN A 85 -6.86 7.41 15.50
N ILE A 86 -5.76 6.84 14.99
CA ILE A 86 -5.55 6.61 13.55
C ILE A 86 -6.70 5.76 12.99
N VAL A 87 -6.99 4.63 13.63
CA VAL A 87 -8.08 3.73 13.22
C VAL A 87 -9.42 4.45 13.21
N ALA A 88 -9.74 5.21 14.26
CA ALA A 88 -11.00 5.96 14.34
C ALA A 88 -11.12 7.01 13.22
N ALA A 89 -10.03 7.70 12.88
CA ALA A 89 -10.00 8.64 11.77
C ALA A 89 -10.21 7.95 10.42
N MET A 90 -9.59 6.78 10.21
CA MET A 90 -9.84 5.97 9.02
C MET A 90 -11.30 5.49 8.96
N GLN A 91 -11.88 5.06 10.07
CA GLN A 91 -13.30 4.67 10.12
C GLN A 91 -14.23 5.84 9.78
N ALA A 92 -13.90 7.05 10.24
CA ALA A 92 -14.63 8.27 9.87
C ALA A 92 -14.51 8.61 8.37
N ASP A 93 -13.41 8.21 7.72
CA ASP A 93 -13.20 8.28 6.26
C ASP A 93 -13.85 7.10 5.49
N GLY A 94 -14.59 6.23 6.19
CA GLY A 94 -15.35 5.13 5.58
C GLY A 94 -14.60 3.79 5.52
N TRP A 95 -13.44 3.67 6.17
CA TRP A 95 -12.72 2.41 6.27
C TRP A 95 -13.42 1.45 7.25
N ALA A 96 -13.53 0.19 6.86
CA ALA A 96 -13.98 -0.89 7.74
C ALA A 96 -12.78 -1.52 8.45
N ASP A 97 -12.83 -1.64 9.78
CA ASP A 97 -11.85 -2.39 10.54
C ASP A 97 -12.33 -3.83 10.70
N GLU A 98 -11.57 -4.77 10.14
CA GLU A 98 -11.86 -6.21 10.20
C GLU A 98 -10.99 -6.93 11.24
N SER A 99 -10.19 -6.18 12.02
CA SER A 99 -9.34 -6.76 13.05
C SER A 99 -10.20 -7.40 14.15
N PRO A 100 -9.95 -8.66 14.55
CA PRO A 100 -10.65 -9.28 15.67
C PRO A 100 -10.46 -8.45 16.94
N LYS A 101 -11.56 -8.00 17.56
CA LYS A 101 -11.55 -7.11 18.74
C LYS A 101 -10.87 -7.74 19.97
N ASP A 102 -10.77 -9.05 20.00
CA ASP A 102 -10.28 -9.88 21.10
C ASP A 102 -8.83 -10.35 20.92
N LYS A 103 -8.18 -10.02 19.80
CA LYS A 103 -6.80 -10.41 19.52
C LYS A 103 -5.89 -9.20 19.48
N HIS A 104 -4.87 -9.24 20.31
CA HIS A 104 -3.78 -8.27 20.32
C HIS A 104 -2.86 -8.51 19.11
N HIS A 105 -3.32 -8.13 17.93
CA HIS A 105 -2.47 -8.08 16.75
C HIS A 105 -1.51 -6.89 16.87
N TYR A 106 -0.24 -7.11 16.51
CA TYR A 106 0.77 -6.05 16.44
C TYR A 106 0.44 -4.99 15.36
N GLY A 107 -0.62 -5.18 14.57
CA GLY A 107 -1.12 -4.19 13.64
C GLY A 107 -2.63 -4.24 13.50
N ARG A 108 -3.19 -3.21 12.87
CA ARG A 108 -4.61 -3.06 12.55
C ARG A 108 -4.78 -3.10 11.04
N THR A 109 -5.69 -3.96 10.58
CA THR A 109 -5.99 -4.08 9.15
C THR A 109 -7.37 -3.49 8.88
N LEU A 110 -7.41 -2.52 7.97
CA LEU A 110 -8.63 -1.83 7.56
C LEU A 110 -8.83 -1.95 6.05
N HIS A 111 -10.07 -1.84 5.60
CA HIS A 111 -10.43 -1.89 4.18
C HIS A 111 -11.30 -0.70 3.76
N LEU A 112 -11.02 -0.14 2.58
CA LEU A 112 -11.88 0.81 1.89
C LEU A 112 -12.24 0.20 0.53
N GLY A 113 -13.40 -0.47 0.48
CA GLY A 113 -13.73 -1.35 -0.65
C GLY A 113 -12.69 -2.46 -0.78
N ARG A 114 -11.91 -2.44 -1.85
CA ARG A 114 -10.84 -3.43 -2.13
C ARG A 114 -9.42 -2.91 -1.85
N VAL A 115 -9.32 -1.69 -1.34
CA VAL A 115 -8.04 -1.15 -0.84
C VAL A 115 -7.86 -1.61 0.60
N MET A 116 -6.66 -2.07 0.94
CA MET A 116 -6.30 -2.50 2.28
C MET A 116 -5.32 -1.51 2.90
N ALA A 117 -5.42 -1.28 4.20
CA ALA A 117 -4.44 -0.53 4.97
C ALA A 117 -4.02 -1.32 6.20
N ILE A 118 -2.74 -1.24 6.54
CA ILE A 118 -2.14 -1.88 7.71
C ILE A 118 -1.46 -0.79 8.54
N VAL A 119 -1.86 -0.66 9.81
CA VAL A 119 -1.25 0.26 10.79
C VAL A 119 -0.49 -0.55 11.82
N THR A 120 0.83 -0.38 11.91
CA THR A 120 1.71 -1.17 12.79
C THR A 120 2.66 -0.28 13.58
N PRO A 121 2.68 -0.34 14.92
CA PRO A 121 3.82 0.16 15.69
C PRO A 121 5.09 -0.62 15.34
N ASN A 122 6.25 0.06 15.32
CA ASN A 122 7.51 -0.66 15.22
C ASN A 122 7.89 -1.27 16.58
N PRO A 123 8.06 -2.60 16.68
CA PRO A 123 8.42 -3.25 17.95
C PRO A 123 9.86 -2.95 18.39
N ASP A 124 10.79 -2.77 17.45
CA ASP A 124 12.20 -2.52 17.71
C ASP A 124 12.49 -1.05 18.01
N HIS A 125 11.64 -0.15 17.51
CA HIS A 125 11.76 1.29 17.67
C HIS A 125 10.43 1.91 18.06
N PRO A 126 10.14 1.99 19.36
CA PRO A 126 8.80 2.35 19.84
C PRO A 126 8.43 3.80 19.52
N ASP A 127 9.38 4.68 19.16
CA ASP A 127 9.13 6.08 18.82
C ASP A 127 8.45 6.28 17.46
N TYR A 128 8.32 5.24 16.62
CA TYR A 128 7.65 5.35 15.33
C TYR A 128 6.82 4.12 14.95
N GLY A 129 5.91 4.33 14.01
CA GLY A 129 5.07 3.30 13.42
C GLY A 129 4.99 3.45 11.91
N TYR A 130 4.28 2.52 11.29
CA TYR A 130 4.08 2.45 9.86
C TYR A 130 2.59 2.40 9.52
N VAL A 131 2.24 3.02 8.41
CA VAL A 131 0.99 2.78 7.71
C VAL A 131 1.34 2.34 6.30
N GLU A 132 0.81 1.20 5.87
CA GLU A 132 0.91 0.74 4.49
C GLU A 132 -0.48 0.73 3.88
N ILE A 133 -0.67 1.37 2.72
CA ILE A 133 -1.92 1.33 1.95
C ILE A 133 -1.65 0.58 0.64
N LEU A 134 -2.41 -0.48 0.40
CA LEU A 134 -2.28 -1.39 -0.72
C LEU A 134 -3.55 -1.31 -1.57
N GLY A 135 -3.35 -0.93 -2.83
CA GLY A 135 -4.40 -0.89 -3.84
C GLY A 135 -4.71 -2.28 -4.40
N GLU A 136 -5.45 -2.27 -5.50
CA GLU A 136 -5.94 -3.46 -6.15
C GLU A 136 -4.96 -4.00 -7.21
N CYS A 137 -4.99 -5.30 -7.41
CA CYS A 137 -4.20 -6.02 -8.42
C CYS A 137 -4.82 -5.92 -9.82
N ARG A 138 -4.93 -4.70 -10.35
CA ARG A 138 -5.59 -4.44 -11.64
C ARG A 138 -4.74 -3.68 -12.65
N ASN A 139 -3.48 -3.38 -12.33
CA ASN A 139 -2.57 -2.75 -13.28
C ASN A 139 -1.82 -3.82 -14.08
N ALA A 140 -1.96 -3.81 -15.41
CA ALA A 140 -1.29 -4.76 -16.31
C ALA A 140 0.02 -4.23 -16.92
N GLY A 141 0.45 -3.01 -16.54
CA GLY A 141 1.69 -2.39 -16.98
C GLY A 141 2.94 -3.15 -16.52
N ASP A 142 4.07 -2.91 -17.20
CA ASP A 142 5.35 -3.54 -16.86
C ASP A 142 6.15 -2.68 -15.86
N HIS A 143 5.89 -2.91 -14.56
CA HIS A 143 6.56 -2.23 -13.45
C HIS A 143 7.64 -3.09 -12.76
N ARG A 144 8.22 -4.04 -13.51
CA ARG A 144 9.25 -4.93 -12.96
C ARG A 144 10.49 -4.15 -12.53
N ILE A 145 10.95 -4.44 -11.31
CA ILE A 145 12.27 -4.03 -10.84
C ILE A 145 13.29 -4.94 -11.53
N THR A 146 14.06 -4.37 -12.44
CA THR A 146 15.17 -5.03 -13.13
C THR A 146 16.46 -4.28 -12.85
N LYS A 147 17.61 -4.91 -13.13
CA LYS A 147 18.93 -4.30 -12.90
C LYS A 147 19.12 -2.99 -13.68
N ASP A 148 18.43 -2.84 -14.81
CA ASP A 148 18.45 -1.70 -15.71
C ASP A 148 17.40 -0.62 -15.38
N ARG A 149 16.30 -0.96 -14.69
CA ARG A 149 15.22 -0.01 -14.34
C ARG A 149 15.26 0.50 -12.90
N GLY A 150 15.97 -0.16 -11.99
CA GLY A 150 15.99 0.23 -10.57
C GLY A 150 14.62 0.07 -9.88
N ALA A 151 14.51 0.50 -8.63
CA ALA A 151 13.21 0.57 -7.95
C ALA A 151 12.50 1.85 -8.41
N ASP A 152 11.30 1.73 -9.00
CA ASP A 152 10.40 2.87 -9.25
C ASP A 152 9.68 3.28 -7.95
N GLU A 153 10.50 3.67 -6.96
CA GLU A 153 10.04 4.20 -5.68
C GLU A 153 10.07 5.72 -5.74
N GLN A 154 8.91 6.33 -5.50
CA GLN A 154 8.70 7.77 -5.57
C GLN A 154 8.52 8.30 -4.14
N ASP A 155 9.34 9.28 -3.73
CA ASP A 155 9.06 10.02 -2.50
C ASP A 155 7.79 10.86 -2.71
N VAL A 156 6.76 10.54 -1.93
CA VAL A 156 5.46 11.22 -1.97
C VAL A 156 5.19 12.04 -0.71
N ARG A 157 6.12 12.12 0.26
CA ARG A 157 5.89 12.79 1.54
C ARG A 157 5.41 14.22 1.36
N ALA A 158 6.08 14.99 0.51
CA ALA A 158 5.71 16.38 0.25
C ALA A 158 4.38 16.52 -0.53
N GLU A 159 3.91 15.46 -1.18
CA GLU A 159 2.61 15.43 -1.83
C GLU A 159 1.50 15.08 -0.82
N LEU A 160 1.79 14.19 0.14
CA LEU A 160 0.83 13.76 1.15
C LEU A 160 0.48 14.86 2.18
N THR A 161 1.33 15.87 2.30
CA THR A 161 1.18 16.96 3.30
C THR A 161 0.67 18.28 2.70
N ARG A 162 0.26 18.29 1.43
CA ARG A 162 -0.20 19.50 0.73
C ARG A 162 -1.70 19.68 0.77
#